data_AF-A0A0K6GQD8-F1
#
_entry.id   AF-A0A0K6GQD8-F1
#
_cell.length_a   1.000
_cell.length_b   1.000
_cell.length_c   1.000
_cell.angle_alpha   90.00
_cell.angle_beta   90.00
_cell.angle_gamma   90.00
#
_symmetry.space_group_name_H-M   'P 1'
#
loop_
_entity.id
_entity.type
_entity.pdbx_description
1 polymer ?
#
loop_
_entity_poly.entity_id
_entity_poly.type
_entity_poly.pdbx_seq_one_letter_code
_entity_poly.pdbx_strand_id
1 'polypeptide(L)'
;MNDYEILFQKYVKELKEAIEEEKEFLDPNLDKERYEYELSISGRVIAVFRKYWFECDKLNDNEENEYYVNPKDFCVDWLSGEHEELFRIIEKMPYYPIGIDEHGNYV
;
A
#
# COMPACT_ATOMS: atom_id res chain seq x y z
N MET A 1 16.88 -7.89 10.39
CA MET A 1 15.70 -7.29 9.77
C MET A 1 16.03 -5.82 9.57
N ASN A 2 16.04 -5.32 8.34
CA ASN A 2 16.36 -3.91 8.07
C ASN A 2 15.13 -3.01 8.34
N ASP A 3 15.33 -1.70 8.34
CA ASP A 3 14.26 -0.74 8.64
C ASP A 3 13.09 -0.81 7.65
N TYR A 4 13.38 -1.12 6.37
CA TYR A 4 12.33 -1.35 5.36
C TYR A 4 11.50 -2.61 5.66
N GLU A 5 12.11 -3.71 6.09
CA GLU A 5 11.39 -4.91 6.48
C GLU A 5 10.51 -4.65 7.72
N ILE A 6 11.01 -3.89 8.70
CA ILE A 6 10.22 -3.45 9.86
C ILE A 6 9.04 -2.59 9.40
N LEU A 7 9.26 -1.64 8.50
CA LEU A 7 8.22 -0.78 7.94
C LEU A 7 7.19 -1.60 7.16
N PHE A 8 7.64 -2.57 6.37
CA PHE A 8 6.78 -3.42 5.53
C PHE A 8 5.87 -4.30 6.39
N GLN A 9 6.37 -4.86 7.49
CA GLN A 9 5.54 -5.62 8.42
C GLN A 9 4.43 -4.75 9.05
N LYS A 10 4.72 -3.47 9.33
CA LYS A 10 3.69 -2.53 9.81
C LYS A 10 2.69 -2.19 8.69
N TYR A 11 3.16 -1.99 7.46
CA TYR A 11 2.31 -1.78 6.28
C TYR A 11 1.33 -2.93 6.09
N VAL A 12 1.82 -4.16 6.04
CA VAL A 12 1.01 -5.37 5.86
C VAL A 12 -0.04 -5.49 6.96
N LYS A 13 0.34 -5.22 8.21
CA LYS A 13 -0.60 -5.27 9.34
C LYS A 13 -1.72 -4.25 9.18
N GLU A 14 -1.39 -2.97 8.99
CA GLU A 14 -2.39 -1.91 8.87
C GLU A 14 -3.24 -2.06 7.60
N LEU A 15 -2.67 -2.56 6.52
CA LEU A 15 -3.41 -2.82 5.29
C LEU A 15 -4.44 -3.94 5.47
N LYS A 16 -4.07 -5.03 6.17
CA LYS A 16 -5.01 -6.10 6.53
C LYS A 16 -6.15 -5.55 7.38
N GLU A 17 -5.83 -4.77 8.41
CA GLU A 17 -6.84 -4.15 9.29
C GLU A 17 -7.79 -3.24 8.48
N ALA A 18 -7.26 -2.38 7.61
CA ALA A 18 -8.07 -1.52 6.75
C ALA A 18 -8.98 -2.31 5.80
N ILE A 19 -8.48 -3.39 5.20
CA ILE A 19 -9.27 -4.25 4.32
C ILE A 19 -10.38 -4.94 5.11
N GLU A 20 -10.08 -5.57 6.24
CA GLU A 20 -11.11 -6.27 7.03
C GLU A 20 -12.22 -5.32 7.50
N GLU A 21 -11.87 -4.08 7.87
CA GLU A 21 -12.88 -3.06 8.20
C GLU A 21 -13.74 -2.69 6.99
N GLU A 22 -13.16 -2.52 5.79
CA GLU A 22 -13.91 -2.18 4.58
C GLU A 22 -14.78 -3.34 4.07
N LYS A 23 -14.37 -4.59 4.31
CA LYS A 23 -15.17 -5.78 3.99
C LYS A 23 -16.54 -5.77 4.69
N GLU A 24 -16.67 -5.15 5.87
CA GLU A 24 -17.95 -5.03 6.60
C GLU A 24 -18.98 -4.14 5.89
N PHE A 25 -18.53 -3.25 5.00
CA PHE A 25 -19.38 -2.28 4.31
C PHE A 25 -19.72 -2.66 2.87
N LEU A 26 -19.09 -3.71 2.33
CA LEU A 26 -19.31 -4.16 0.94
C LEU A 26 -20.47 -5.15 0.83
N ASP A 27 -21.15 -5.12 -0.32
CA ASP A 27 -22.19 -6.11 -0.64
C ASP A 27 -21.53 -7.49 -0.80
N PRO A 28 -21.93 -8.50 -0.01
CA PRO A 28 -21.36 -9.85 -0.08
C PRO A 28 -21.70 -10.59 -1.38
N ASN A 29 -22.62 -10.06 -2.21
CA ASN A 29 -23.00 -10.64 -3.50
C ASN A 29 -22.19 -10.10 -4.68
N LEU A 30 -21.28 -9.16 -4.46
CA LEU A 30 -20.37 -8.70 -5.51
C LEU A 30 -19.56 -9.88 -6.05
N ASP A 31 -19.35 -9.91 -7.36
CA ASP A 31 -18.37 -10.83 -7.92
C ASP A 31 -16.97 -10.49 -7.40
N LYS A 32 -16.08 -11.48 -7.40
CA LYS A 32 -14.76 -11.35 -6.79
C LYS A 32 -13.96 -10.18 -7.36
N GLU A 33 -14.02 -9.95 -8.67
CA GLU A 33 -13.23 -8.88 -9.30
C GLU A 33 -13.76 -7.50 -8.89
N ARG A 34 -15.08 -7.32 -8.89
CA ARG A 34 -15.68 -6.09 -8.39
C ARG A 34 -15.39 -5.88 -6.91
N TYR A 35 -15.46 -6.94 -6.11
CA TYR A 35 -15.18 -6.88 -4.68
C TYR A 35 -13.74 -6.42 -4.37
N GLU A 36 -12.75 -7.03 -5.02
CA GLU A 36 -11.34 -6.64 -4.89
C GLU A 36 -11.10 -5.19 -5.37
N TYR A 37 -11.76 -4.79 -6.47
CA TYR A 37 -11.70 -3.41 -6.96
C TYR A 37 -12.26 -2.40 -5.95
N GLU A 38 -13.46 -2.64 -5.39
CA GLU A 38 -14.09 -1.72 -4.42
C GLU A 38 -13.23 -1.56 -3.16
N LEU A 39 -12.62 -2.65 -2.66
CA LEU A 39 -11.65 -2.57 -1.57
C LEU A 39 -10.45 -1.70 -1.93
N SER A 40 -9.89 -1.88 -3.14
CA SER A 40 -8.69 -1.15 -3.58
C SER A 40 -8.88 0.37 -3.67
N ILE A 41 -10.09 0.83 -3.95
CA ILE A 41 -10.43 2.25 -4.08
C ILE A 41 -11.08 2.84 -2.81
N SER A 42 -11.21 2.04 -1.75
CA SER A 42 -11.77 2.51 -0.49
C SER A 42 -10.87 3.54 0.18
N GLY A 43 -11.48 4.49 0.89
CA GLY A 43 -10.75 5.59 1.53
C GLY A 43 -9.73 5.10 2.57
N ARG A 44 -10.04 4.04 3.32
CA ARG A 44 -9.13 3.47 4.32
C ARG A 44 -7.93 2.78 3.69
N VAL A 45 -8.14 1.95 2.67
CA VAL A 45 -7.04 1.28 1.96
C VAL A 45 -6.14 2.31 1.28
N ILE A 46 -6.71 3.31 0.62
CA ILE A 46 -5.97 4.43 0.03
C ILE A 46 -5.14 5.16 1.10
N ALA A 47 -5.71 5.44 2.27
CA ALA A 47 -5.00 6.14 3.34
C ALA A 47 -3.78 5.35 3.85
N VAL A 48 -3.91 4.03 4.04
CA VAL A 48 -2.79 3.17 4.44
C VAL A 48 -1.74 3.10 3.34
N PHE A 49 -2.17 2.88 2.09
CA PHE A 49 -1.27 2.84 0.94
C PHE A 49 -0.42 4.11 0.83
N ARG A 50 -1.07 5.29 0.89
CA ARG A 50 -0.37 6.59 0.84
C ARG A 50 0.58 6.78 2.01
N LYS A 51 0.14 6.47 3.23
CA LYS A 51 0.98 6.58 4.43
C LYS A 51 2.28 5.81 4.25
N TYR A 52 2.20 4.55 3.82
CA TYR A 52 3.40 3.71 3.72
C TYR A 52 4.25 3.99 2.49
N TRP A 53 3.67 4.54 1.42
CA TRP A 53 4.44 5.13 0.33
C TRP A 53 5.33 6.26 0.85
N PHE A 54 4.78 7.21 1.61
CA PHE A 54 5.53 8.34 2.14
C PHE A 54 6.51 7.94 3.24
N GLU A 55 6.18 6.98 4.10
CA GLU A 55 7.13 6.49 5.10
C GLU A 55 8.31 5.75 4.45
N CYS A 56 8.09 5.03 3.33
CA CYS A 56 9.17 4.43 2.54
C CYS A 56 10.06 5.52 1.93
N ASP A 57 9.45 6.54 1.33
CA ASP A 57 10.16 7.67 0.74
C ASP A 57 11.00 8.44 1.77
N LYS A 58 10.41 8.76 2.91
CA LYS A 58 11.11 9.37 4.05
C LYS A 58 12.26 8.52 4.58
N LEU A 59 12.12 7.19 4.52
CA LEU A 59 13.20 6.29 4.91
C LEU A 59 14.34 6.31 3.86
N ASN A 60 14.03 6.46 2.57
CA ASN A 60 15.04 6.65 1.52
C ASN A 60 15.85 7.94 1.69
N ASP A 61 15.25 9.00 2.25
CA ASP A 61 15.92 10.29 2.52
C ASP A 61 16.96 10.21 3.66
N ASN A 62 16.99 9.11 4.43
CA ASN A 62 17.99 8.92 5.46
C ASN A 62 19.35 8.58 4.82
N GLU A 63 20.31 9.52 4.89
CA GLU A 63 21.68 9.35 4.37
C GLU A 63 22.44 8.16 4.98
N GLU A 64 21.99 7.63 6.13
CA GLU A 64 22.56 6.42 6.75
C GLU A 64 22.12 5.12 6.05
N ASN A 65 21.07 5.15 5.22
CA ASN A 65 20.60 3.98 4.50
C ASN A 65 21.46 3.70 3.26
N GLU A 66 22.11 2.54 3.27
CA GLU A 66 22.97 2.07 2.17
C GLU A 66 22.19 1.70 0.89
N TYR A 67 20.87 1.54 0.98
CA TYR A 67 20.02 1.08 -0.12
C TYR A 67 18.75 1.92 -0.24
N TYR A 68 18.38 2.19 -1.49
CA TYR A 68 17.13 2.83 -1.88
C TYR A 68 16.08 1.77 -2.24
N VAL A 69 14.86 1.95 -1.73
CA VAL A 69 13.70 1.13 -2.08
C VAL A 69 12.67 1.99 -2.79
N ASN A 70 12.28 1.60 -4.00
CA ASN A 70 11.22 2.29 -4.72
C ASN A 70 9.90 2.16 -3.94
N PRO A 71 9.22 3.26 -3.54
CA PRO A 71 7.96 3.18 -2.80
C PRO A 71 6.85 2.40 -3.52
N LYS A 72 6.83 2.41 -4.85
CA LYS A 72 5.90 1.58 -5.63
C LYS A 72 6.17 0.09 -5.39
N ASP A 73 7.42 -0.33 -5.53
CA ASP A 73 7.80 -1.73 -5.37
C ASP A 73 7.54 -2.18 -3.93
N PHE A 74 7.80 -1.30 -2.96
CA PHE A 74 7.48 -1.51 -1.54
C PHE A 74 5.98 -1.69 -1.27
N CYS A 75 5.14 -0.80 -1.80
CA CYS A 75 3.70 -0.83 -1.54
C CYS A 75 2.95 -1.89 -2.37
N VAL A 76 3.50 -2.34 -3.48
CA VAL A 76 2.83 -3.23 -4.44
C VAL A 76 3.59 -4.55 -4.56
N ASP A 77 4.79 -4.53 -5.13
CA ASP A 77 5.48 -5.74 -5.59
C ASP A 77 5.93 -6.63 -4.41
N TRP A 78 6.30 -6.04 -3.27
CA TRP A 78 6.70 -6.78 -2.07
C TRP A 78 5.55 -7.56 -1.43
N LEU A 79 4.30 -7.22 -1.73
CA LEU A 79 3.13 -7.99 -1.27
C LEU A 79 3.03 -9.34 -1.99
N SER A 80 3.60 -9.47 -3.18
CA SER A 80 3.52 -10.71 -3.97
C SER A 80 4.15 -11.89 -3.21
N GLY A 81 3.60 -13.09 -3.41
CA GLY A 81 4.08 -14.28 -2.70
C GLY A 81 3.41 -14.46 -1.33
N GLU A 82 4.05 -13.99 -0.24
CA GLU A 82 3.55 -14.26 1.12
C GLU A 82 2.23 -13.52 1.42
N HIS A 83 1.97 -12.39 0.77
CA HIS A 83 0.77 -11.56 0.99
C HIS A 83 -0.09 -11.44 -0.26
N GLU A 84 -0.18 -12.53 -1.03
CA GLU A 84 -0.85 -12.61 -2.33
C GLU A 84 -2.29 -12.05 -2.35
N GLU A 85 -3.06 -12.22 -1.26
CA GLU A 85 -4.42 -11.63 -1.18
C GLU A 85 -4.36 -10.10 -1.18
N LEU A 86 -3.43 -9.51 -0.44
CA LEU A 86 -3.25 -8.05 -0.41
C LEU A 86 -2.74 -7.54 -1.75
N PHE A 87 -1.80 -8.27 -2.36
CA PHE A 87 -1.29 -7.96 -3.68
C PHE A 87 -2.42 -7.87 -4.70
N ARG A 88 -3.31 -8.88 -4.75
CA ARG A 88 -4.47 -8.90 -5.67
C ARG A 88 -5.44 -7.75 -5.47
N ILE A 89 -5.59 -7.23 -4.25
CA ILE A 89 -6.44 -6.07 -3.99
C ILE A 89 -5.71 -4.80 -4.44
N ILE A 90 -4.47 -4.61 -4.01
CA ILE A 90 -3.70 -3.39 -4.31
C ILE A 90 -3.43 -3.23 -5.80
N GLU A 91 -3.18 -4.32 -6.54
CA GLU A 91 -2.97 -4.26 -7.99
C GLU A 91 -4.22 -3.81 -8.78
N LYS A 92 -5.41 -3.85 -8.17
CA LYS A 92 -6.67 -3.38 -8.78
C LYS A 92 -6.87 -1.88 -8.70
N MET A 93 -6.01 -1.16 -7.97
CA MET A 93 -6.05 0.30 -7.95
C MET A 93 -5.92 0.84 -9.39
N PRO A 94 -6.88 1.63 -9.89
CA PRO A 94 -6.84 2.12 -11.27
C PRO A 94 -5.71 3.13 -11.51
N TYR A 95 -5.23 3.77 -10.45
CA TYR A 95 -4.05 4.63 -10.40
C TYR A 95 -3.51 4.64 -8.97
N TYR A 96 -2.21 4.90 -8.80
CA TYR A 96 -1.66 5.11 -7.47
C TYR A 96 -2.00 6.53 -6.99
N PRO A 97 -2.65 6.69 -5.83
CA PRO A 97 -3.15 7.98 -5.37
C PRO A 97 -2.02 8.81 -4.73
N ILE A 98 -0.97 9.10 -5.51
CA ILE A 98 0.23 9.82 -5.09
C ILE A 98 0.48 10.97 -6.08
N GLY A 99 0.60 12.19 -5.56
CA GLY A 99 0.96 13.37 -6.34
C GLY A 99 2.46 13.65 -6.26
N ILE A 100 2.90 14.62 -7.06
CA ILE A 100 4.24 15.21 -6.96
C ILE A 100 4.06 16.73 -6.89
N ASP A 101 4.75 17.38 -5.96
CA ASP A 101 4.73 18.83 -5.81
C ASP A 101 5.66 19.55 -6.81
N GLU A 102 5.75 20.88 -6.71
CA GLU A 102 6.60 21.70 -7.59
C GLU A 102 8.11 21.48 -7.40
N HIS A 103 8.51 20.79 -6.33
CA HIS A 103 9.90 20.50 -5.99
C HIS A 103 10.30 19.06 -6.31
N GLY A 104 9.35 18.22 -6.75
CA GLY A 104 9.60 16.82 -7.06
C GLY A 104 9.37 15.86 -5.88
N ASN A 105 8.83 16.34 -4.76
CA ASN A 105 8.50 15.50 -3.61
C ASN A 105 7.11 14.88 -3.75
N TYR A 106 6.89 13.69 -3.20
CA TYR A 106 5.57 13.07 -3.20
C TYR A 106 4.60 13.79 -2.25
N VAL A 107 3.33 13.94 -2.67
CA VAL A 107 2.25 14.61 -1.91
C VAL A 107 0.90 13.92 -1.97
#